data_AF-A0A1I8BFP6-F1
#
_entry.id   AF-A0A1I8BFP6-F1
#
_cell.length_a   1.000
_cell.length_b   1.000
_cell.length_c   1.000
_cell.angle_alpha   90.00
_cell.angle_beta   90.00
_cell.angle_gamma   90.00
#
_symmetry.space_group_name_H-M   'P 1'
#
loop_
_entity.id
_entity.type
_entity.pdbx_description
1 polymer ?
#
loop_
_entity_poly.entity_id
_entity_poly.type
_entity_poly.pdbx_seq_one_letter_code
_entity_poly.pdbx_strand_id
1 'polypeptide(L)'
;MPINLLVILGRFNYASPWLGTTGEILQQVKDTYANAIIVDDVNGFDNVLVDTFISRIEKFGLAKEDLDLTNTFAYLHLYDSLKLYALAVRKVMNKTDEANQTAAVLDGHQIWSAMRRLSFDGYLIVDSGIGTVVSGSNTGLVQMDDLADRAPQFAAFFIAPNREKVLKMVQMTTYRIPNCDGIINRTGCYDLVNKYFLIKNVYW
;
A
#
# COMPACT_ATOMS: atom_id res chain seq x y z
N MET A 1 29.69 -11.79 -10.13
CA MET A 1 28.63 -11.80 -11.18
C MET A 1 27.97 -10.43 -11.17
N PRO A 2 27.69 -9.81 -12.33
CA PRO A 2 26.95 -8.55 -12.37
C PRO A 2 25.53 -8.79 -11.84
N ILE A 3 25.07 -7.91 -10.94
CA ILE A 3 23.68 -7.84 -10.51
C ILE A 3 22.93 -7.08 -11.59
N ASN A 4 22.00 -7.74 -12.27
CA ASN A 4 21.12 -7.07 -13.21
C ASN A 4 20.00 -6.38 -12.42
N LEU A 5 19.95 -5.05 -12.45
CA LEU A 5 18.82 -4.31 -11.90
C LEU A 5 17.65 -4.43 -12.87
N LEU A 6 16.59 -5.11 -12.46
CA LEU A 6 15.37 -5.25 -13.25
C LEU A 6 14.24 -4.53 -12.51
N VAL A 7 13.98 -3.29 -12.90
CA VAL A 7 12.82 -2.54 -12.40
C VAL A 7 11.58 -3.08 -13.12
N ILE A 8 10.89 -4.04 -12.50
CA ILE A 8 9.56 -4.44 -12.96
C ILE A 8 8.54 -3.58 -12.21
N LEU A 9 8.09 -2.50 -12.83
CA LEU A 9 6.89 -1.77 -12.40
C LEU A 9 5.69 -2.37 -13.14
N GLY A 10 5.04 -3.37 -12.57
CA GLY A 10 3.93 -4.00 -13.27
C GLY A 10 3.17 -5.00 -12.41
N ARG A 11 1.84 -4.85 -12.40
CA ARG A 11 0.84 -5.70 -11.73
C ARG A 11 1.26 -7.18 -11.69
N PHE A 12 1.67 -7.65 -10.52
CA PHE A 12 1.77 -9.07 -10.26
C PHE A 12 0.55 -9.51 -9.45
N ASN A 13 -0.21 -10.43 -10.03
CA ASN A 13 -0.90 -11.43 -9.23
C ASN A 13 0.14 -12.02 -8.27
N TYR A 14 -0.22 -12.13 -6.99
CA TYR A 14 0.44 -12.60 -5.76
C TYR A 14 1.49 -13.73 -5.83
N ALA A 15 1.83 -14.21 -7.03
CA ALA A 15 2.83 -15.20 -7.34
C ALA A 15 4.00 -14.54 -8.10
N SER A 16 5.22 -14.91 -7.73
CA SER A 16 6.40 -14.53 -8.49
C SER A 16 6.29 -14.97 -9.96
N PRO A 17 6.85 -14.22 -10.93
CA PRO A 17 6.68 -14.49 -12.37
C PRO A 17 7.16 -15.87 -12.85
N TRP A 18 7.95 -16.57 -12.04
CA TRP A 18 8.42 -17.93 -12.29
C TRP A 18 7.53 -19.02 -11.67
N LEU A 19 6.39 -18.67 -11.09
CA LEU A 19 5.39 -19.63 -10.63
C LEU A 19 4.35 -19.85 -11.72
N GLY A 20 4.21 -21.09 -12.17
CA GLY A 20 3.15 -21.50 -13.07
C GLY A 20 1.79 -21.60 -12.37
N THR A 21 0.74 -21.88 -13.14
CA THR A 21 -0.65 -21.88 -12.65
C THR A 21 -0.93 -23.00 -11.65
N THR A 22 -0.09 -24.04 -11.59
CA THR A 22 -0.21 -25.14 -10.64
C THR A 22 0.79 -25.03 -9.48
N GLY A 23 1.49 -23.90 -9.36
CA GLY A 23 2.51 -23.66 -8.34
C GLY A 23 3.88 -24.26 -8.66
N GLU A 24 4.04 -24.83 -9.85
CA GLU A 24 5.31 -25.32 -10.36
C GLU A 24 6.28 -24.16 -10.64
N ILE A 25 7.57 -24.40 -10.43
CA ILE A 25 8.59 -23.41 -10.74
C ILE A 25 8.99 -23.55 -12.21
N LEU A 26 8.76 -22.50 -12.98
CA LEU A 26 9.26 -22.33 -14.34
C LEU A 26 10.76 -22.02 -14.27
N GLN A 27 11.59 -23.06 -14.15
CA GLN A 27 13.02 -22.94 -13.87
C GLN A 27 13.75 -22.06 -14.89
N GLN A 28 13.41 -22.15 -16.18
CA GLN A 28 13.99 -21.31 -17.24
C GLN A 28 13.72 -19.80 -17.02
N VAL A 29 12.51 -19.47 -16.56
CA VAL A 29 12.14 -18.09 -16.22
C VAL A 29 12.90 -17.64 -14.98
N LYS A 30 12.98 -18.50 -13.97
CA LYS A 30 13.72 -18.22 -12.72
C LYS A 30 15.21 -18.00 -12.97
N ASP A 31 15.83 -18.82 -13.79
CA ASP A 31 17.26 -18.72 -14.13
C ASP A 31 17.56 -17.41 -14.88
N THR A 32 16.61 -16.95 -15.71
CA THR A 32 16.71 -15.65 -16.40
C THR A 32 16.72 -14.47 -15.42
N TYR A 33 15.94 -14.58 -14.33
CA TYR A 33 15.85 -13.55 -13.29
C TYR A 33 16.78 -13.78 -12.10
N ALA A 34 17.59 -14.83 -12.12
CA ALA A 34 18.48 -15.17 -11.02
C ALA A 34 19.47 -14.01 -10.74
N ASN A 35 19.62 -13.65 -9.47
CA ASN A 35 20.42 -12.52 -9.01
C ASN A 35 19.91 -11.13 -9.42
N ALA A 36 18.65 -11.01 -9.86
CA ALA A 36 18.03 -9.72 -10.08
C ALA A 36 17.38 -9.15 -8.81
N ILE A 37 17.15 -7.84 -8.83
CA ILE A 37 16.40 -7.10 -7.82
C ILE A 37 15.11 -6.62 -8.45
N ILE A 38 13.97 -6.91 -7.82
CA ILE A 38 12.64 -6.39 -8.13
C ILE A 38 12.36 -5.21 -7.19
N VAL A 39 11.76 -4.14 -7.70
CA VAL A 39 11.21 -3.05 -6.88
C VAL A 39 9.70 -3.06 -7.05
N ASP A 40 8.96 -3.25 -5.96
CA ASP A 40 7.49 -3.34 -5.97
C ASP A 40 6.91 -2.75 -4.68
N ASP A 41 5.58 -2.73 -4.53
CA ASP A 41 4.91 -2.37 -3.27
C ASP A 41 5.47 -3.19 -2.11
N VAL A 42 5.52 -2.58 -0.92
CA VAL A 42 6.01 -3.22 0.30
C VAL A 42 5.34 -4.57 0.59
N ASN A 43 4.09 -4.74 0.18
CA ASN A 43 3.27 -5.93 0.39
C ASN A 43 3.14 -6.81 -0.87
N GLY A 44 3.83 -6.49 -1.98
CA GLY A 44 3.63 -7.15 -3.28
C GLY A 44 3.90 -8.67 -3.28
N PHE A 45 4.69 -9.17 -2.33
CA PHE A 45 5.01 -10.60 -2.17
C PHE A 45 4.58 -11.17 -0.80
N ASP A 46 3.74 -10.47 -0.05
CA ASP A 46 3.27 -10.91 1.27
C ASP A 46 1.81 -11.39 1.23
N ASN A 47 1.62 -12.70 1.32
CA ASN A 47 0.29 -13.31 1.33
C ASN A 47 -0.42 -13.18 2.68
N VAL A 48 0.28 -12.80 3.75
CA VAL A 48 -0.32 -12.68 5.09
C VAL A 48 -1.48 -11.69 5.06
N LEU A 49 -1.32 -10.57 4.36
CA LEU A 49 -2.37 -9.55 4.25
C LEU A 49 -3.64 -10.09 3.58
N VAL A 50 -3.48 -10.86 2.50
CA VAL A 50 -4.57 -11.45 1.73
C VAL A 50 -5.26 -12.55 2.53
N ASP A 51 -4.50 -13.46 3.10
CA ASP A 51 -5.03 -14.57 3.92
C ASP A 51 -5.81 -14.02 5.11
N THR A 52 -5.30 -12.97 5.75
CA THR A 52 -6.00 -12.35 6.87
C THR A 52 -7.25 -11.61 6.41
N PHE A 53 -7.24 -10.97 5.24
CA PHE A 53 -8.43 -10.36 4.63
C PHE A 53 -9.53 -11.40 4.36
N ILE A 54 -9.18 -12.54 3.76
CA ILE A 54 -10.08 -13.66 3.49
C ILE A 54 -10.67 -14.21 4.79
N SER A 55 -9.85 -14.40 5.84
CA SER A 55 -10.35 -14.89 7.13
C SER A 55 -11.40 -13.98 7.78
N ARG A 56 -11.40 -12.68 7.44
CA ARG A 56 -12.33 -11.70 8.01
C ARG A 56 -13.65 -11.66 7.24
N ILE A 57 -13.61 -11.72 5.91
CA ILE A 57 -14.84 -11.75 5.09
C ILE A 57 -15.64 -13.04 5.30
N GLU A 58 -14.96 -14.16 5.60
CA GLU A 58 -15.59 -15.44 5.93
C GLU A 58 -16.49 -15.31 7.18
N LYS A 59 -16.10 -14.45 8.14
CA LYS A 59 -16.94 -14.14 9.31
C LYS A 59 -18.23 -13.41 8.95
N PHE A 60 -18.29 -12.77 7.78
CA PHE A 60 -19.48 -12.12 7.25
C PHE A 60 -20.24 -12.99 6.24
N GLY A 61 -19.85 -14.26 6.08
CA GLY A 61 -20.54 -15.23 5.23
C GLY A 61 -20.17 -15.18 3.75
N LEU A 62 -19.05 -14.52 3.39
CA LEU A 62 -18.48 -14.55 2.04
C LEU A 62 -17.39 -15.61 1.97
N ALA A 63 -17.40 -16.42 0.92
CA ALA A 63 -16.38 -17.43 0.69
C ALA A 63 -15.25 -16.87 -0.19
N LYS A 64 -14.09 -17.54 -0.19
CA LYS A 64 -12.94 -17.15 -1.03
C LYS A 64 -13.29 -17.17 -2.52
N GLU A 65 -14.19 -18.06 -2.90
CA GLU A 65 -14.65 -18.25 -4.28
C GLU A 65 -15.54 -17.10 -4.77
N ASP A 66 -16.15 -16.34 -3.85
CA ASP A 66 -16.96 -15.16 -4.16
C ASP A 66 -16.11 -13.94 -4.49
N LEU A 67 -14.79 -14.03 -4.27
CA LEU A 67 -13.86 -12.93 -4.50
C LEU A 67 -12.97 -13.16 -5.71
N ASP A 68 -12.81 -12.08 -6.48
CA ASP A 68 -11.72 -11.99 -7.42
C ASP A 68 -10.41 -11.68 -6.66
N LEU A 69 -9.66 -12.74 -6.36
CA LEU A 69 -8.38 -12.62 -5.67
C LEU A 69 -7.37 -11.81 -6.46
N THR A 70 -7.47 -11.75 -7.79
CA THR A 70 -6.58 -10.88 -8.59
C THR A 70 -6.73 -9.39 -8.24
N ASN A 71 -7.83 -9.05 -7.56
CA ASN A 71 -8.20 -7.68 -7.21
C ASN A 71 -8.19 -7.39 -5.69
N THR A 72 -7.63 -8.28 -4.84
CA THR A 72 -7.61 -8.07 -3.37
C THR A 72 -7.02 -6.73 -2.95
N PHE A 73 -5.93 -6.27 -3.58
CA PHE A 73 -5.38 -4.94 -3.31
C PHE A 73 -6.35 -3.80 -3.62
N ALA A 74 -7.21 -3.91 -4.63
CA ALA A 74 -8.23 -2.91 -4.88
C ALA A 74 -9.31 -2.90 -3.80
N TYR A 75 -9.72 -4.06 -3.28
CA TYR A 75 -10.64 -4.12 -2.13
C TYR A 75 -10.03 -3.48 -0.89
N LEU A 76 -8.74 -3.73 -0.63
CA LEU A 76 -8.01 -3.12 0.49
C LEU A 76 -7.87 -1.60 0.32
N HIS A 77 -7.53 -1.13 -0.88
CA HIS A 77 -7.46 0.31 -1.16
C HIS A 77 -8.83 0.99 -1.11
N LEU A 78 -9.89 0.30 -1.53
CA LEU A 78 -11.26 0.80 -1.38
C LEU A 78 -11.63 0.93 0.11
N TYR A 79 -11.31 -0.08 0.93
CA TYR A 79 -11.49 -0.01 2.38
C TYR A 79 -10.74 1.19 2.99
N ASP A 80 -9.47 1.37 2.64
CA ASP A 80 -8.65 2.49 3.09
C ASP A 80 -9.25 3.84 2.66
N SER A 81 -9.77 3.93 1.43
CA SER A 81 -10.38 5.16 0.90
C SER A 81 -11.67 5.54 1.63
N LEU A 82 -12.50 4.55 1.99
CA LEU A 82 -13.71 4.77 2.78
C LEU A 82 -13.37 5.21 4.21
N LYS A 83 -12.34 4.61 4.81
CA LYS A 83 -11.82 5.01 6.12
C LYS A 83 -11.28 6.44 6.08
N LEU A 84 -10.51 6.80 5.06
CA LEU A 84 -10.05 8.17 4.83
C LEU A 84 -11.22 9.15 4.76
N TYR A 85 -12.25 8.83 3.97
CA TYR A 85 -13.45 9.65 3.83
C TYR A 85 -14.13 9.89 5.18
N ALA A 86 -14.39 8.82 5.94
CA ALA A 86 -15.00 8.92 7.26
C ALA A 86 -14.17 9.76 8.25
N LEU A 87 -12.85 9.61 8.23
CA LEU A 87 -11.94 10.40 9.06
C LEU A 87 -11.95 11.89 8.67
N ALA A 88 -12.00 12.19 7.37
CA ALA A 88 -12.07 13.55 6.85
C ALA A 88 -13.40 14.22 7.23
N VAL A 89 -14.53 13.53 7.05
CA VAL A 89 -15.85 14.00 7.49
C VAL A 89 -15.84 14.31 8.98
N ARG A 90 -15.35 13.39 9.81
CA ARG A 90 -15.24 13.60 11.26
C ARG A 90 -14.37 14.82 11.60
N LYS A 91 -13.26 15.00 10.88
CA LYS A 91 -12.36 16.14 11.07
C LYS A 91 -13.02 17.48 10.69
N VAL A 92 -13.85 17.50 9.65
CA VAL A 92 -14.63 18.69 9.26
C VAL A 92 -15.72 18.98 10.29
N MET A 93 -16.49 17.97 10.70
CA MET A 93 -17.53 18.12 11.73
C MET A 93 -16.96 18.64 13.05
N ASN A 94 -15.82 18.13 13.50
CA ASN A 94 -15.18 18.57 14.74
C ASN A 94 -14.66 20.02 14.71
N LYS A 95 -14.45 20.59 13.51
CA LYS A 95 -13.98 21.97 13.34
C LYS A 95 -15.12 22.96 13.09
N THR A 96 -16.33 22.45 12.85
CA THR A 96 -17.49 23.25 12.46
C THR A 96 -18.49 23.26 13.59
N ASP A 97 -19.07 24.44 13.88
CA ASP A 97 -20.16 24.55 14.83
C ASP A 97 -21.33 23.66 14.45
N GLU A 98 -22.02 23.09 15.43
CA GLU A 98 -23.11 22.11 15.23
C GLU A 98 -24.18 22.60 14.24
N ALA A 99 -24.51 23.89 14.27
CA ALA A 99 -25.49 24.50 13.36
C ALA A 99 -25.09 24.45 11.88
N ASN A 100 -23.80 24.34 11.57
CA ASN A 100 -23.25 24.40 10.21
C ASN A 100 -22.66 23.06 9.73
N GLN A 101 -22.71 21.99 10.54
CA GLN A 101 -22.10 20.69 10.21
C GLN A 101 -22.66 20.10 8.92
N THR A 102 -23.98 20.15 8.71
CA THR A 102 -24.62 19.59 7.50
C THR A 102 -24.10 20.28 6.24
N ALA A 103 -23.97 21.61 6.26
CA ALA A 103 -23.45 22.37 5.13
C ALA A 103 -21.96 22.06 4.87
N ALA A 104 -21.17 21.95 5.94
CA ALA A 104 -19.73 21.67 5.83
C ALA A 104 -19.43 20.25 5.31
N VAL A 105 -20.23 19.24 5.66
CA VAL A 105 -20.06 17.87 5.17
C VAL A 105 -20.48 17.71 3.70
N LEU A 106 -21.41 18.54 3.22
CA LEU A 106 -21.83 18.58 1.81
C LEU A 106 -20.84 19.35 0.92
N ASP A 107 -19.93 20.13 1.51
CA ASP A 107 -18.88 20.83 0.77
C ASP A 107 -17.70 19.90 0.45
N GLY A 108 -17.69 19.42 -0.80
CA GLY A 108 -16.64 18.54 -1.31
C GLY A 108 -15.22 19.15 -1.24
N HIS A 109 -15.08 20.47 -1.34
CA HIS A 109 -13.77 21.13 -1.20
C HIS A 109 -13.27 21.08 0.24
N GLN A 110 -14.16 21.23 1.22
CA GLN A 110 -13.78 21.12 2.63
C GLN A 110 -13.39 19.69 3.00
N ILE A 111 -14.15 18.70 2.52
CA ILE A 111 -13.84 17.29 2.74
C ILE A 111 -12.50 16.92 2.09
N TRP A 112 -12.31 17.25 0.80
CA TRP A 112 -11.03 17.03 0.11
C TRP A 112 -9.88 17.74 0.83
N SER A 113 -10.06 18.99 1.23
CA SER A 113 -9.04 19.74 1.96
C SER A 113 -8.69 19.09 3.30
N ALA A 114 -9.66 18.48 3.97
CA ALA A 114 -9.45 17.73 5.20
C ALA A 114 -8.73 16.40 4.99
N MET A 115 -8.92 15.74 3.82
CA MET A 115 -8.22 14.51 3.42
C MET A 115 -6.74 14.74 3.14
N ARG A 116 -6.39 15.90 2.56
CA ARG A 116 -4.99 16.26 2.28
C ARG A 116 -4.16 16.18 3.54
N ARG A 117 -2.94 15.66 3.41
CA ARG A 117 -1.96 15.58 4.51
C ARG A 117 -2.47 14.77 5.72
N LEU A 118 -3.51 13.93 5.59
CA LEU A 118 -3.90 12.99 6.62
C LEU A 118 -2.94 11.80 6.67
N SER A 119 -2.80 11.23 7.86
CA SER A 119 -2.14 9.95 8.05
C SER A 119 -2.96 9.11 8.99
N PHE A 120 -3.17 7.85 8.64
CA PHE A 120 -3.95 6.91 9.43
C PHE A 120 -3.44 5.49 9.16
N ASP A 121 -3.58 4.61 10.14
CA ASP A 121 -3.33 3.19 9.91
C ASP A 121 -4.39 2.68 8.95
N GLY A 122 -3.99 2.00 7.87
CA GLY A 122 -4.93 1.49 6.89
C GLY A 122 -5.75 0.32 7.42
N TYR A 123 -6.08 -0.63 6.54
CA TYR A 123 -6.62 -1.91 6.92
C TYR A 123 -5.72 -2.52 8.00
N LEU A 124 -6.31 -2.76 9.16
CA LEU A 124 -5.61 -3.28 10.32
C LEU A 124 -6.53 -4.30 10.96
N ILE A 125 -6.00 -5.51 11.15
CA ILE A 125 -6.68 -6.53 11.92
C ILE A 125 -6.21 -6.42 13.36
N VAL A 126 -7.14 -5.96 14.21
CA VAL A 126 -7.06 -6.13 15.65
C VAL A 126 -7.74 -7.44 15.96
N ASP A 127 -7.05 -8.39 16.57
CA ASP A 127 -7.74 -9.54 17.14
C ASP A 127 -8.69 -9.03 18.22
N SER A 128 -9.99 -9.23 18.00
CA SER A 128 -11.11 -8.69 18.78
C SER A 128 -11.16 -9.17 20.23
N GLY A 129 -10.21 -10.02 20.66
CA GLY A 129 -10.06 -10.46 22.05
C GLY A 129 -8.88 -9.86 22.83
N ILE A 130 -7.81 -9.37 22.18
CA ILE A 130 -6.55 -9.01 22.87
C ILE A 130 -6.00 -7.63 22.47
N GLY A 131 -6.55 -6.96 21.45
CA GLY A 131 -6.05 -5.65 21.04
C GLY A 131 -4.66 -5.69 20.39
N THR A 132 -4.10 -6.88 20.20
CA THR A 132 -2.82 -7.09 19.53
C THR A 132 -3.00 -7.02 18.02
N VAL A 133 -2.20 -6.18 17.39
CA VAL A 133 -2.03 -6.14 15.93
C VAL A 133 -1.19 -7.34 15.52
N VAL A 134 -1.72 -8.21 14.66
CA VAL A 134 -0.93 -9.31 14.10
C VAL A 134 0.09 -8.70 13.11
N SER A 135 1.39 -8.92 13.32
CA SER A 135 2.43 -8.39 12.41
C SER A 135 2.22 -8.95 11.00
N GLY A 136 2.25 -8.08 9.98
CA GLY A 136 1.99 -8.46 8.58
C GLY A 136 0.51 -8.47 8.17
N SER A 137 -0.42 -8.20 9.08
CA SER A 137 -1.87 -8.17 8.80
C SER A 137 -2.44 -6.76 8.56
N ASN A 138 -1.58 -5.80 8.22
CA ASN A 138 -1.99 -4.42 7.94
C ASN A 138 -1.47 -3.90 6.60
N THR A 139 -2.20 -2.98 5.98
CA THR A 139 -1.74 -2.26 4.78
C THR A 139 -0.70 -1.18 5.11
N GLY A 140 -0.22 -1.14 6.35
CA GLY A 140 0.70 -0.13 6.87
C GLY A 140 0.04 1.22 7.15
N LEU A 141 0.89 2.20 7.44
CA LEU A 141 0.50 3.60 7.59
C LEU A 141 0.14 4.18 6.22
N VAL A 142 -1.09 4.62 6.05
CA VAL A 142 -1.55 5.36 4.86
C VAL A 142 -1.27 6.83 5.11
N GLN A 143 -0.46 7.43 4.24
CA GLN A 143 -0.15 8.86 4.28
C GLN A 143 -0.68 9.50 3.01
N MET A 144 -1.46 10.57 3.14
CA MET A 144 -2.03 11.31 2.02
C MET A 144 -1.19 12.54 1.74
N ASP A 145 -1.03 12.88 0.47
CA ASP A 145 -0.31 14.06 0.02
C ASP A 145 -1.17 15.32 0.09
N ASP A 146 -0.58 16.43 -0.32
CA ASP A 146 -1.23 17.70 -0.53
C ASP A 146 -2.24 17.69 -1.68
N LEU A 147 -2.16 16.71 -2.57
CA LEU A 147 -3.19 16.45 -3.60
C LEU A 147 -4.25 15.44 -3.14
N ALA A 148 -4.13 14.93 -1.90
CA ALA A 148 -4.89 13.80 -1.39
C ALA A 148 -4.65 12.48 -2.17
N ASP A 149 -3.44 12.33 -2.73
CA ASP A 149 -2.96 11.06 -3.27
C ASP A 149 -2.22 10.27 -2.19
N ARG A 150 -2.30 8.94 -2.25
CA ARG A 150 -1.60 8.07 -1.30
C ARG A 150 -0.09 8.09 -1.58
N ALA A 151 0.70 8.37 -0.55
CA ALA A 151 2.15 8.30 -0.61
C ALA A 151 2.58 6.84 -0.91
N PRO A 152 3.41 6.60 -1.93
CA PRO A 152 3.70 5.26 -2.38
C PRO A 152 4.76 4.60 -1.50
N GLN A 153 4.59 3.33 -1.16
CA GLN A 153 5.54 2.59 -0.33
C GLN A 153 6.15 1.46 -1.15
N PHE A 154 7.46 1.47 -1.32
CA PHE A 154 8.15 0.45 -2.13
C PHE A 154 9.12 -0.37 -1.29
N ALA A 155 9.41 -1.57 -1.76
CA ALA A 155 10.48 -2.40 -1.27
C ALA A 155 11.25 -3.02 -2.44
N ALA A 156 12.55 -3.24 -2.20
CA ALA A 156 13.40 -4.00 -3.11
C ALA A 156 13.49 -5.45 -2.63
N PHE A 157 13.30 -6.38 -3.57
CA PHE A 157 13.27 -7.81 -3.34
C PHE A 157 14.33 -8.50 -4.20
N PHE A 158 15.17 -9.33 -3.59
CA PHE A 158 16.21 -10.10 -4.26
C PHE A 158 15.69 -11.47 -4.68
N ILE A 159 15.96 -11.84 -5.92
CA ILE A 159 15.66 -13.15 -6.47
C ILE A 159 16.86 -14.06 -6.24
N ALA A 160 16.82 -14.82 -5.14
CA ALA A 160 17.87 -15.77 -4.84
C ALA A 160 17.74 -17.03 -5.73
N PRO A 161 18.81 -17.49 -6.40
CA PRO A 161 18.75 -18.64 -7.31
C PRO A 161 18.27 -19.92 -6.59
N ASN A 162 18.68 -20.07 -5.33
CA ASN A 162 18.43 -21.26 -4.53
C ASN A 162 17.19 -21.18 -3.63
N ARG A 163 16.35 -20.13 -3.77
CA ARG A 163 15.11 -20.00 -2.98
C ARG A 163 13.92 -19.80 -3.90
N GLU A 164 12.76 -20.28 -3.48
CA GLU A 164 11.52 -20.14 -4.26
C GLU A 164 10.91 -18.75 -4.08
N LYS A 165 10.97 -18.24 -2.84
CA LYS A 165 10.48 -16.91 -2.46
C LYS A 165 11.57 -15.85 -2.59
N VAL A 166 11.16 -14.67 -3.04
CA VAL A 166 12.02 -13.48 -3.05
C VAL A 166 12.37 -13.03 -1.64
N LEU A 167 13.52 -12.40 -1.49
CA LEU A 167 13.99 -11.87 -0.20
C LEU A 167 13.86 -10.36 -0.18
N LYS A 168 13.03 -9.83 0.71
CA LYS A 168 12.96 -8.38 0.93
C LYS A 168 14.32 -7.89 1.45
N MET A 169 15.01 -7.09 0.64
CA MET A 169 16.32 -6.53 0.96
C MET A 169 16.16 -5.25 1.77
N VAL A 170 15.32 -4.35 1.25
CA VAL A 170 15.15 -3.03 1.84
C VAL A 170 13.77 -2.46 1.55
N GLN A 171 13.29 -1.64 2.45
CA GLN A 171 12.05 -0.91 2.32
C GLN A 171 12.35 0.58 2.20
N MET A 172 11.68 1.22 1.24
CA MET A 172 11.68 2.65 1.00
C MET A 172 10.43 3.22 1.67
N THR A 173 10.65 4.10 2.64
CA THR A 173 9.58 4.79 3.37
C THR A 173 9.37 6.18 2.79
N THR A 174 8.14 6.65 2.88
CA THR A 174 7.75 8.00 2.43
C THR A 174 8.14 9.04 3.45
N TYR A 175 8.84 10.07 3.00
CA TYR A 175 9.17 11.24 3.79
C TYR A 175 8.51 12.47 3.18
N ARG A 176 7.75 13.20 4.00
CA ARG A 176 7.06 14.39 3.54
C ARG A 176 8.02 15.56 3.44
N ILE A 177 8.04 16.20 2.28
CA ILE A 177 8.88 17.39 2.05
C ILE A 177 8.29 18.57 2.84
N PRO A 178 9.06 19.19 3.76
CA PRO A 178 8.59 20.35 4.50
C PRO A 178 8.38 21.55 3.55
N ASN A 179 7.35 22.35 3.81
CA ASN A 179 7.00 23.54 3.02
C ASN A 179 6.70 23.30 1.53
N CYS A 180 6.43 22.05 1.14
CA CYS A 180 5.95 21.77 -0.21
C CYS A 180 4.46 22.11 -0.35
N ASP A 181 4.11 22.69 -1.49
CA ASP A 181 2.75 22.98 -1.95
C ASP A 181 2.52 22.22 -3.26
N GLY A 182 1.76 21.13 -3.18
CA GLY A 182 1.46 20.27 -4.31
C GLY A 182 0.41 20.87 -5.26
N ILE A 183 -0.37 21.85 -4.80
CA ILE A 183 -1.37 22.53 -5.64
C ILE A 183 -0.66 23.44 -6.65
N ILE A 184 0.34 24.19 -6.18
CA ILE A 184 1.12 25.09 -7.04
C ILE A 184 2.01 24.29 -7.98
N ASN A 185 2.76 23.33 -7.43
CA ASN A 185 3.75 22.58 -8.20
C ASN A 185 3.14 21.46 -9.05
N ARG A 186 1.88 21.07 -8.79
CA ARG A 186 1.19 19.93 -9.42
C ARG A 186 1.96 18.61 -9.29
N THR A 187 2.76 18.48 -8.24
CA THR A 187 3.56 17.30 -7.94
C THR A 187 3.28 16.84 -6.53
N GLY A 188 3.54 15.56 -6.26
CA GLY A 188 3.50 15.05 -4.90
C GLY A 188 4.58 15.67 -4.01
N CYS A 189 4.28 15.87 -2.73
CA CYS A 189 5.17 16.41 -1.70
C CYS A 189 5.84 15.30 -0.86
N TYR A 190 6.30 14.24 -1.51
CA TYR A 190 6.99 13.12 -0.87
C TYR A 190 8.30 12.78 -1.56
N ASP A 191 9.32 12.50 -0.73
CA ASP A 191 10.54 11.82 -1.13
C ASP A 191 10.49 10.36 -0.65
N LEU A 192 11.14 9.47 -1.40
CA LEU A 192 11.35 8.09 -0.98
C LEU A 192 12.71 7.98 -0.30
N VAL A 193 12.68 7.65 0.98
CA VAL A 193 13.86 7.53 1.81
C VAL A 193 14.05 6.09 2.23
N ASN A 194 15.25 5.59 2.07
CA ASN A 194 15.69 4.34 2.67
C ASN A 194 16.43 4.71 3.96
N LYS A 195 16.26 3.91 5.03
CA LYS A 195 17.02 4.08 6.29
C LYS A 195 18.53 4.18 6.09
N TYR A 196 19.05 3.72 4.94
CA TYR A 196 20.47 3.74 4.60
C TYR A 196 20.85 4.71 3.46
N PHE A 197 19.92 5.23 2.66
CA PHE A 197 20.20 6.15 1.53
C PHE A 197 18.99 7.05 1.17
N LEU A 198 19.25 8.30 0.80
CA LEU A 198 18.24 9.23 0.25
C LEU A 198 18.21 9.11 -1.28
N ILE A 199 17.10 8.65 -1.86
CA ILE A 199 16.88 8.75 -3.31
C ILE A 199 16.11 10.05 -3.57
N LYS A 200 16.83 11.09 -4.01
CA LYS A 200 16.21 12.34 -4.43
C LYS A 200 15.72 12.22 -5.88
N ASN A 201 14.58 12.85 -6.18
CA ASN A 201 13.99 12.96 -7.53
C ASN A 201 13.41 11.66 -8.10
N VAL A 202 12.34 11.15 -7.48
CA VAL A 202 11.44 10.21 -8.14
C VAL A 202 10.29 11.02 -8.75
N TYR A 203 10.37 11.27 -10.05
CA TYR A 203 9.31 11.97 -10.78
C TYR A 203 8.20 10.97 -11.14
N TRP A 204 6.96 11.29 -10.72
CA TRP A 204 5.72 10.62 -11.12
C TRP A 204 5.02 11.46 -12.18
#